data_AF-A0A7V5K4F5-F1
#
_entry.id   AF-A0A7V5K4F5-F1
#
_cell.length_a   1.000
_cell.length_b   1.000
_cell.length_c   1.000
_cell.angle_alpha   90.00
_cell.angle_beta   90.00
_cell.angle_gamma   90.00
#
_symmetry.space_group_name_H-M   'P 1'
#
loop_
_entity.id
_entity.type
_entity.pdbx_description
1 polymer ?
#
loop_
_entity_poly.entity_id
_entity_poly.type
_entity_poly.pdbx_seq_one_letter_code
_entity_poly.pdbx_strand_id
1 'polypeptide(L)'
;MRGMKAIMALACCLITAWAMSGCATSVTEPARKARLQVIPDKVVIGPQLLKEPVKFSGSGFGSKEMVVVEMVVPPEVEMKGVKKGEDVGLAYGTCDEAGNFEAAMAPTATLNWFFRTEWSPTLAPDLKQAKPLPPARYEIRATGLDSGAVGQAYLEVVSAPSPAPKK
;
A
#
# COMPACT_ATOMS: atom_id res chain seq x y z
N MET A 1 16.21 71.61 0.02
CA MET A 1 16.49 70.21 0.46
C MET A 1 15.64 69.78 1.66
N ARG A 2 14.30 69.78 1.58
CA ARG A 2 13.43 69.24 2.66
C ARG A 2 12.24 68.39 2.17
N GLY A 3 11.93 68.39 0.87
CA GLY A 3 10.80 67.64 0.30
C GLY A 3 11.12 66.25 -0.28
N MET A 4 12.40 65.90 -0.49
CA MET A 4 12.77 64.67 -1.21
C MET A 4 12.97 63.44 -0.29
N LYS A 5 13.02 63.66 1.03
CA LYS A 5 13.18 62.57 2.02
C LYS A 5 11.85 61.93 2.44
N ALA A 6 10.74 62.65 2.32
CA ALA A 6 9.41 62.15 2.70
C ALA A 6 8.82 61.18 1.65
N ILE A 7 9.14 61.39 0.37
CA ILE A 7 8.60 60.58 -0.74
C ILE A 7 9.26 59.19 -0.79
N MET A 8 10.54 59.10 -0.43
CA MET A 8 11.29 57.84 -0.41
C MET A 8 10.92 56.93 0.79
N ALA A 9 10.43 57.51 1.89
CA ALA A 9 9.95 56.74 3.04
C ALA A 9 8.54 56.18 2.82
N LEU A 10 7.68 56.88 2.05
CA LEU A 10 6.31 56.42 1.79
C LEU A 10 6.25 55.34 0.69
N ALA A 11 7.18 55.36 -0.27
CA ALA A 11 7.29 54.33 -1.31
C ALA A 11 7.85 53.00 -0.80
N CYS A 12 8.61 53.00 0.31
CA CYS A 12 9.17 51.78 0.89
C CYS A 12 8.16 50.99 1.74
N CYS A 13 7.14 51.64 2.31
CA CYS A 13 6.09 50.98 3.09
C CYS A 13 4.97 50.37 2.24
N LEU A 14 4.83 50.78 0.98
CA LEU A 14 3.79 50.28 0.06
C LEU A 14 4.21 49.00 -0.70
N ILE A 15 5.50 48.63 -0.69
CA ILE A 15 6.01 47.43 -1.37
C ILE A 15 6.13 46.23 -0.40
N THR A 16 6.16 46.45 0.91
CA THR A 16 6.28 45.38 1.92
C THR A 16 4.96 44.72 2.33
N ALA A 17 3.82 45.15 1.79
CA ALA A 17 2.50 44.62 2.14
C ALA A 17 2.09 43.35 1.36
N TRP A 18 2.92 42.86 0.44
CA TRP A 18 2.62 41.72 -0.43
C TRP A 18 3.43 40.45 -0.13
N ALA A 19 4.07 40.37 1.04
CA ALA A 19 4.95 39.24 1.38
C ALA A 19 4.35 38.21 2.36
N MET A 20 3.06 38.30 2.72
CA MET A 20 2.46 37.42 3.74
C MET A 20 1.09 36.82 3.36
N SER A 21 0.94 36.36 2.12
CA SER A 21 -0.14 35.41 1.78
C SER A 21 0.42 34.25 0.98
N GLY A 22 0.79 33.21 1.71
CA GLY A 22 1.32 31.99 1.12
C GLY A 22 1.63 30.89 2.12
N CYS A 23 1.06 30.88 3.32
CA CYS A 23 0.85 29.61 4.00
C CYS A 23 -0.27 28.90 3.23
N ALA A 24 0.08 28.24 2.12
CA ALA A 24 -0.72 27.16 1.60
C ALA A 24 -0.65 26.07 2.67
N THR A 25 -1.53 26.16 3.67
CA THR A 25 -1.97 24.99 4.42
C THR A 25 -2.51 24.06 3.35
N SER A 26 -1.69 23.08 2.95
CA SER A 26 -2.13 21.94 2.19
C SER A 26 -3.22 21.30 3.03
N VAL A 27 -4.47 21.64 2.74
CA VAL A 27 -5.61 20.91 3.29
C VAL A 27 -5.45 19.54 2.66
N THR A 28 -4.87 18.60 3.39
CA THR A 28 -4.93 17.19 3.04
C THR A 28 -6.42 16.86 3.04
N GLU A 29 -7.03 16.89 1.85
CA GLU A 29 -8.41 16.44 1.69
C GLU A 29 -8.49 15.03 2.30
N PRO A 30 -9.49 14.76 3.15
CA PRO A 30 -9.63 13.44 3.74
C PRO A 30 -9.69 12.40 2.61
N ALA A 31 -8.84 11.38 2.71
CA ALA A 31 -8.69 10.34 1.69
C ALA A 31 -10.06 9.85 1.22
N ARG A 32 -10.29 9.91 -0.09
CA ARG A 32 -11.54 9.45 -0.70
C ARG A 32 -11.76 7.98 -0.31
N LYS A 33 -12.94 7.65 0.22
CA LYS A 33 -13.24 6.28 0.62
C LYS A 33 -13.50 5.40 -0.61
N ALA A 34 -12.65 4.42 -0.83
CA ALA A 34 -12.82 3.38 -1.85
C ALA A 34 -13.21 2.04 -1.22
N ARG A 35 -13.51 1.04 -2.05
CA ARG A 35 -13.81 -0.34 -1.62
C ARG A 35 -12.72 -1.27 -2.12
N LEU A 36 -12.41 -2.28 -1.30
CA LEU A 36 -11.50 -3.36 -1.63
C LEU A 36 -12.14 -4.69 -1.23
N GLN A 37 -11.95 -5.70 -2.06
CA GLN A 37 -12.27 -7.09 -1.81
C GLN A 37 -11.02 -7.95 -2.05
N VAL A 38 -10.84 -8.96 -1.20
CA VAL A 38 -9.76 -9.95 -1.28
C VAL A 38 -10.39 -11.30 -1.60
N ILE A 39 -9.86 -12.03 -2.59
CA ILE A 39 -10.44 -13.27 -3.10
C ILE A 39 -9.35 -14.33 -3.30
N PRO A 40 -9.36 -15.46 -2.56
CA PRO A 40 -10.20 -15.70 -1.39
C PRO A 40 -9.79 -14.80 -0.21
N ASP A 41 -10.74 -14.49 0.68
CA ASP A 41 -10.50 -13.73 1.91
C ASP A 41 -9.93 -14.60 3.06
N LYS A 42 -9.83 -15.91 2.82
CA LYS A 42 -9.24 -16.90 3.74
C LYS A 42 -8.34 -17.87 2.99
N VAL A 43 -7.12 -18.07 3.49
CA VAL A 43 -6.12 -18.94 2.85
C VAL A 43 -5.37 -19.81 3.85
N VAL A 44 -5.01 -21.01 3.41
CA VAL A 44 -3.87 -21.77 3.97
C VAL A 44 -2.65 -21.45 3.11
N ILE A 45 -1.55 -21.01 3.71
CA ILE A 45 -0.32 -20.77 2.96
C ILE A 45 0.23 -22.11 2.45
N GLY A 46 0.28 -22.26 1.14
CA GLY A 46 0.79 -23.46 0.49
C GLY A 46 1.00 -23.25 -1.01
N PRO A 47 1.69 -24.19 -1.69
CA PRO A 47 2.11 -24.04 -3.08
C PRO A 47 0.97 -23.75 -4.06
N GLN A 48 -0.28 -24.10 -3.71
CA GLN A 48 -1.47 -23.76 -4.49
C GLN A 48 -1.59 -22.26 -4.77
N LEU A 49 -1.12 -21.40 -3.85
CA LEU A 49 -1.20 -19.94 -4.01
C LEU A 49 -0.33 -19.39 -5.15
N LEU A 50 0.64 -20.18 -5.66
CA LEU A 50 1.40 -19.80 -6.85
C LEU A 50 0.65 -20.08 -8.15
N LYS A 51 -0.33 -20.99 -8.12
CA LYS A 51 -1.20 -21.33 -9.26
C LYS A 51 -2.51 -20.55 -9.21
N GLU A 52 -3.05 -20.39 -8.01
CA GLU A 52 -4.29 -19.69 -7.70
C GLU A 52 -3.97 -18.56 -6.71
N PRO A 53 -3.40 -17.46 -7.20
CA PRO A 53 -3.00 -16.35 -6.35
C PRO A 53 -4.21 -15.67 -5.71
N VAL A 54 -3.98 -15.05 -4.56
CA VAL A 54 -4.95 -14.10 -3.99
C VAL A 54 -5.17 -12.97 -4.98
N LYS A 55 -6.43 -12.68 -5.26
CA LYS A 55 -6.89 -11.62 -6.15
C LYS A 55 -7.51 -10.49 -5.34
N PHE A 56 -7.48 -9.32 -5.94
CA PHE A 56 -7.98 -8.08 -5.38
C PHE A 56 -8.92 -7.45 -6.40
N SER A 57 -10.06 -6.98 -5.92
CA SER A 57 -11.00 -6.18 -6.71
C SER A 57 -11.37 -4.94 -5.91
N GLY A 58 -11.48 -3.79 -6.56
CA GLY A 58 -11.86 -2.56 -5.87
C GLY A 58 -12.59 -1.57 -6.78
N SER A 59 -13.24 -0.60 -6.13
CA SER A 59 -14.04 0.44 -6.78
C SER A 59 -14.03 1.74 -5.99
N GLY A 60 -14.34 2.86 -6.65
CA GLY A 60 -14.34 4.19 -6.04
C GLY A 60 -13.00 4.93 -6.13
N PHE A 61 -12.09 4.41 -6.97
CA PHE A 61 -10.82 5.04 -7.33
C PHE A 61 -11.03 6.03 -8.50
N GLY A 62 -10.01 6.79 -8.86
CA GLY A 62 -9.96 7.64 -10.04
C GLY A 62 -9.93 6.84 -11.34
N SER A 63 -10.49 7.42 -12.41
CA SER A 63 -10.41 6.82 -13.75
C SER A 63 -8.95 6.70 -14.19
N LYS A 64 -8.57 5.53 -14.71
CA LYS A 64 -7.21 5.22 -15.21
C LYS A 64 -6.06 5.39 -14.24
N GLU A 65 -6.34 5.63 -12.96
CA GLU A 65 -5.26 5.77 -11.98
C GLU A 65 -4.61 4.42 -11.68
N MET A 66 -3.37 4.44 -11.22
CA MET A 66 -2.72 3.26 -10.69
C MET A 66 -3.15 3.06 -9.23
N VAL A 67 -3.47 1.82 -8.86
CA VAL A 67 -3.75 1.40 -7.50
C VAL A 67 -2.70 0.40 -7.05
N VAL A 68 -2.10 0.66 -5.90
CA VAL A 68 -1.19 -0.28 -5.22
C VAL A 68 -1.94 -1.01 -4.12
N VAL A 69 -1.73 -2.31 -4.01
CA VAL A 69 -2.30 -3.16 -2.95
C VAL A 69 -1.18 -3.61 -2.03
N GLU A 70 -1.34 -3.31 -0.74
CA GLU A 70 -0.33 -3.51 0.30
C GLU A 70 -0.93 -4.34 1.43
N MET A 71 -0.08 -5.12 2.11
CA MET A 71 -0.41 -5.71 3.41
C MET A 71 0.22 -4.88 4.51
N VAL A 72 -0.59 -4.52 5.51
CA VAL A 72 -0.08 -3.90 6.73
C VAL A 72 0.60 -4.98 7.55
N VAL A 73 1.92 -4.88 7.73
CA VAL A 73 2.70 -5.90 8.42
C VAL A 73 2.50 -5.75 9.93
N PRO A 74 1.95 -6.75 10.63
CA PRO A 74 1.81 -6.68 12.08
C PRO A 74 3.18 -6.54 12.76
N PRO A 75 3.32 -5.73 13.83
CA PRO A 75 4.60 -5.46 14.49
C PRO A 75 5.39 -6.69 14.97
N GLU A 76 4.70 -7.82 15.19
CA GLU A 76 5.24 -9.11 15.62
C GLU A 76 5.72 -9.99 14.47
N VAL A 77 5.38 -9.66 13.22
CA VAL A 77 5.79 -10.42 12.05
C VAL A 77 7.05 -9.83 11.46
N GLU A 78 8.17 -10.48 11.69
CA GLU A 78 9.43 -10.12 11.04
C GLU A 78 9.42 -10.53 9.56
N MET A 79 9.81 -9.59 8.69
CA MET A 79 10.02 -9.79 7.27
C MET A 79 11.40 -9.25 6.88
N LYS A 80 12.17 -10.07 6.17
CA LYS A 80 13.50 -9.67 5.72
C LYS A 80 13.40 -8.49 4.76
N GLY A 81 14.21 -7.45 5.02
CA GLY A 81 14.28 -6.26 4.18
C GLY A 81 13.13 -5.27 4.38
N VAL A 82 12.23 -5.50 5.34
CA VAL A 82 11.11 -4.62 5.68
C VAL A 82 11.38 -4.06 7.07
N LYS A 83 11.38 -2.73 7.22
CA LYS A 83 11.53 -2.14 8.56
C LYS A 83 10.23 -2.27 9.34
N LYS A 84 10.32 -2.23 10.67
CA LYS A 84 9.14 -2.24 11.53
C LYS A 84 8.22 -1.08 11.19
N GLY A 85 6.95 -1.39 10.90
CA GLY A 85 5.93 -0.40 10.51
C GLY A 85 5.93 -0.04 9.02
N GLU A 86 6.76 -0.68 8.19
CA GLU A 86 6.63 -0.62 6.74
C GLU A 86 5.63 -1.67 6.24
N ASP A 87 4.81 -1.28 5.28
CA ASP A 87 3.86 -2.16 4.60
C ASP A 87 4.56 -2.85 3.41
N VAL A 88 4.01 -3.99 2.95
CA VAL A 88 4.57 -4.74 1.81
C VAL A 88 3.61 -4.76 0.63
N GLY A 89 4.11 -4.42 -0.56
CA GLY A 89 3.34 -4.46 -1.80
C GLY A 89 3.03 -5.90 -2.24
N LEU A 90 1.75 -6.19 -2.44
CA LEU A 90 1.24 -7.51 -2.86
C LEU A 90 0.93 -7.55 -4.35
N ALA A 91 0.34 -6.47 -4.86
CA ALA A 91 -0.09 -6.32 -6.25
C ALA A 91 -0.22 -4.83 -6.62
N TYR A 92 -0.38 -4.57 -7.90
CA TYR A 92 -0.81 -3.27 -8.41
C TYR A 92 -1.69 -3.47 -9.64
N GLY A 93 -2.52 -2.48 -9.94
CA GLY A 93 -3.40 -2.49 -11.11
C GLY A 93 -3.67 -1.08 -11.60
N THR A 94 -4.24 -0.98 -12.81
CA THR A 94 -4.73 0.29 -13.35
C THR A 94 -6.24 0.25 -13.37
N CYS A 95 -6.88 1.31 -12.91
CA CYS A 95 -8.32 1.42 -12.93
C CYS A 95 -8.89 1.52 -14.35
N ASP A 96 -10.12 1.06 -14.52
CA ASP A 96 -10.92 1.33 -15.71
C ASP A 96 -11.43 2.78 -15.73
N GLU A 97 -12.29 3.11 -16.71
CA GLU A 97 -12.90 4.45 -16.81
C GLU A 97 -13.83 4.80 -15.64
N ALA A 98 -14.36 3.77 -14.96
CA ALA A 98 -15.30 3.91 -13.86
C ALA A 98 -14.60 3.88 -12.48
N GLY A 99 -13.26 3.78 -12.45
CA GLY A 99 -12.50 3.74 -11.20
C GLY A 99 -12.55 2.38 -10.50
N ASN A 100 -12.76 1.29 -11.25
CA ASN A 100 -12.65 -0.08 -10.76
C ASN A 100 -11.31 -0.69 -11.14
N PHE A 101 -10.78 -1.59 -10.33
CA PHE A 101 -9.59 -2.37 -10.70
C PHE A 101 -9.75 -3.84 -10.31
N GLU A 102 -9.00 -4.68 -11.01
CA GLU A 102 -8.70 -6.05 -10.61
C GLU A 102 -7.19 -6.28 -10.67
N ALA A 103 -6.66 -6.99 -9.69
CA ALA A 103 -5.25 -7.36 -9.66
C ALA A 103 -5.08 -8.74 -9.01
N ALA A 104 -4.00 -9.43 -9.35
CA ALA A 104 -3.60 -10.67 -8.70
C ALA A 104 -2.25 -10.48 -8.02
N MET A 105 -2.05 -11.15 -6.89
CA MET A 105 -0.76 -11.17 -6.21
C MET A 105 0.32 -11.71 -7.15
N ALA A 106 1.43 -10.98 -7.28
CA ALA A 106 2.55 -11.43 -8.10
C ALA A 106 3.23 -12.66 -7.45
N PRO A 107 3.71 -13.65 -8.24
CA PRO A 107 4.36 -14.83 -7.68
C PRO A 107 5.54 -14.51 -6.76
N THR A 108 6.33 -13.49 -7.11
CA THR A 108 7.45 -13.00 -6.29
C THR A 108 6.97 -12.39 -4.97
N ALA A 109 5.87 -11.64 -4.98
CA ALA A 109 5.26 -11.12 -3.76
C ALA A 109 4.74 -12.27 -2.88
N THR A 110 4.12 -13.30 -3.47
CA THR A 110 3.69 -14.49 -2.72
C THR A 110 4.88 -15.18 -2.05
N LEU A 111 5.97 -15.40 -2.78
CA LEU A 111 7.19 -16.00 -2.24
C LEU A 111 7.85 -15.15 -1.14
N ASN A 112 7.92 -13.84 -1.34
CA ASN A 112 8.57 -12.92 -0.40
C ASN A 112 7.75 -12.69 0.87
N TRP A 113 6.43 -12.50 0.72
CA TRP A 113 5.61 -11.99 1.81
C TRP A 113 4.80 -13.09 2.47
N PHE A 114 4.24 -14.05 1.70
CA PHE A 114 3.45 -15.13 2.28
C PHE A 114 4.30 -16.30 2.73
N PHE A 115 5.27 -16.72 1.91
CA PHE A 115 6.19 -17.79 2.30
C PHE A 115 7.40 -17.29 3.09
N ARG A 116 7.70 -15.98 3.03
CA ARG A 116 8.94 -15.39 3.57
C ARG A 116 10.16 -16.23 3.21
N THR A 117 10.28 -16.48 1.91
CA THR A 117 11.38 -17.26 1.34
C THR A 117 12.69 -16.48 1.35
N GLU A 118 13.76 -17.23 1.53
CA GLU A 118 15.10 -16.76 1.23
C GLU A 118 15.42 -17.02 -0.24
N TRP A 119 16.24 -16.17 -0.84
CA TRP A 119 16.68 -16.33 -2.23
C TRP A 119 18.14 -16.74 -2.26
N SER A 120 18.47 -17.73 -3.09
CA SER A 120 19.86 -18.11 -3.34
C SER A 120 20.59 -17.02 -4.14
N PRO A 121 21.94 -17.03 -4.17
CA PRO A 121 22.72 -16.16 -5.05
C PRO A 121 22.37 -16.30 -6.55
N THR A 122 21.76 -17.42 -6.94
CA THR A 122 21.29 -17.68 -8.31
C THR A 122 19.81 -17.35 -8.51
N LEU A 123 19.20 -16.58 -7.60
CA LEU A 123 17.80 -16.15 -7.65
C LEU A 123 16.78 -17.30 -7.67
N ALA A 124 17.10 -18.43 -7.01
CA ALA A 124 16.14 -19.50 -6.77
C ALA A 124 15.56 -19.36 -5.35
N PRO A 125 14.23 -19.55 -5.16
CA PRO A 125 13.63 -19.50 -3.83
C PRO A 125 13.99 -20.75 -3.02
N ASP A 126 14.51 -20.58 -1.81
CA ASP A 126 14.74 -21.66 -0.86
C ASP A 126 13.48 -21.89 0.00
N LEU A 127 12.58 -22.72 -0.52
CA LEU A 127 11.35 -23.11 0.16
C LEU A 127 11.58 -23.98 1.41
N LYS A 128 12.77 -24.55 1.60
CA LYS A 128 13.06 -25.37 2.79
C LYS A 128 13.28 -24.51 4.03
N GLN A 129 13.75 -23.29 3.83
CA GLN A 129 13.96 -22.30 4.90
C GLN A 129 12.79 -21.30 4.99
N ALA A 130 11.76 -21.48 4.16
CA ALA A 130 10.57 -20.65 4.19
C ALA A 130 9.95 -20.65 5.59
N LYS A 131 9.58 -19.47 6.06
CA LYS A 131 8.83 -19.28 7.30
C LYS A 131 7.49 -18.67 6.91
N PRO A 132 6.47 -19.46 6.53
CA PRO A 132 5.19 -18.91 6.10
C PRO A 132 4.62 -17.88 7.09
N LEU A 133 3.79 -16.96 6.60
CA LEU A 133 3.04 -16.05 7.45
C LEU A 133 2.31 -16.85 8.53
N PRO A 134 2.42 -16.43 9.81
CA PRO A 134 1.69 -17.10 10.86
C PRO A 134 0.18 -16.94 10.65
N PRO A 135 -0.64 -17.89 11.15
CA PRO A 135 -2.08 -17.75 11.16
C PRO A 135 -2.49 -16.48 11.92
N ALA A 136 -3.15 -15.57 11.21
CA ALA A 136 -3.64 -14.30 11.74
C ALA A 136 -4.58 -13.65 10.72
N ARG A 137 -5.21 -12.54 11.13
CA ARG A 137 -5.98 -11.69 10.23
C ARG A 137 -5.14 -10.47 9.85
N TYR A 138 -4.81 -10.37 8.57
CA TYR A 138 -3.96 -9.32 8.03
C TYR A 138 -4.82 -8.25 7.35
N GLU A 139 -4.54 -6.98 7.66
CA GLU A 139 -5.16 -5.86 6.95
C GLU A 139 -4.51 -5.70 5.58
N ILE A 140 -5.35 -5.57 4.57
CA ILE A 140 -4.96 -5.29 3.19
C ILE A 140 -5.50 -3.91 2.82
N ARG A 141 -4.62 -3.05 2.28
CA ARG A 141 -4.95 -1.69 1.88
C ARG A 141 -4.72 -1.54 0.38
N ALA A 142 -5.65 -0.88 -0.31
CA ALA A 142 -5.50 -0.46 -1.69
C ALA A 142 -5.50 1.06 -1.74
N THR A 143 -4.46 1.65 -2.33
CA THR A 143 -4.27 3.11 -2.41
C THR A 143 -4.19 3.54 -3.87
N GLY A 144 -5.06 4.46 -4.29
CA GLY A 144 -4.95 5.16 -5.57
C GLY A 144 -3.81 6.18 -5.53
N LEU A 145 -2.88 6.10 -6.49
CA LEU A 145 -1.67 6.94 -6.49
C LEU A 145 -1.96 8.41 -6.83
N ASP A 146 -3.04 8.69 -7.56
CA ASP A 146 -3.39 10.05 -7.98
C ASP A 146 -4.45 10.64 -7.06
N SER A 147 -5.50 9.87 -6.75
CA SER A 147 -6.63 10.33 -5.96
C SER A 147 -6.41 10.26 -4.45
N GLY A 148 -5.41 9.50 -4.00
CA GLY A 148 -5.22 9.15 -2.59
C GLY A 148 -6.39 8.34 -2.00
N ALA A 149 -7.27 7.79 -2.84
CA ALA A 149 -8.40 7.01 -2.37
C ALA A 149 -7.92 5.72 -1.70
N VAL A 150 -8.54 5.36 -0.58
CA VAL A 150 -8.15 4.19 0.21
C VAL A 150 -9.31 3.21 0.36
N GLY A 151 -9.08 1.97 -0.05
CA GLY A 151 -9.93 0.82 0.25
C GLY A 151 -9.22 -0.11 1.24
N GLN A 152 -9.96 -0.67 2.20
CA GLN A 152 -9.45 -1.61 3.19
C GLN A 152 -10.25 -2.91 3.17
N ALA A 153 -9.54 -4.02 3.32
CA ALA A 153 -10.10 -5.36 3.47
C ALA A 153 -9.20 -6.20 4.37
N TYR A 154 -9.56 -7.46 4.59
CA TYR A 154 -8.78 -8.37 5.42
C TYR A 154 -8.56 -9.70 4.71
N LEU A 155 -7.39 -10.28 4.93
CA LEU A 155 -7.05 -11.65 4.56
C LEU A 155 -6.83 -12.46 5.84
N GLU A 156 -7.57 -13.55 6.00
CA GLU A 156 -7.38 -14.49 7.10
C GLU A 156 -6.43 -15.61 6.65
N VAL A 157 -5.26 -15.69 7.28
CA VAL A 157 -4.37 -16.85 7.14
C VAL A 157 -4.73 -17.85 8.22
N VAL A 158 -5.04 -19.07 7.83
CA VAL A 158 -5.37 -20.17 8.75
C VAL A 158 -4.31 -21.26 8.72
N SER A 159 -4.18 -21.97 9.84
CA SER A 159 -3.31 -23.14 9.93
C SER A 159 -3.75 -24.20 8.92
N ALA A 160 -2.78 -24.90 8.33
CA ALA A 160 -3.08 -26.13 7.61
C ALA A 160 -3.76 -27.13 8.57
N PRO A 161 -4.75 -27.91 8.12
CA PRO A 161 -5.30 -28.98 8.93
C PRO A 161 -4.19 -29.95 9.32
N SER A 162 -4.13 -30.31 10.61
CA SER A 162 -3.15 -31.29 11.09
C SER A 162 -3.34 -32.60 10.31
N PRO A 163 -2.28 -33.23 9.78
CA PRO A 163 -2.43 -34.50 9.08
C PRO A 163 -3.09 -35.50 10.02
N ALA A 164 -4.17 -36.14 9.55
CA ALA A 164 -4.80 -37.22 10.30
C ALA A 164 -3.74 -38.26 10.67
N PRO A 165 -3.78 -38.84 11.90
CA PRO A 165 -2.80 -39.84 12.29
C PRO A 165 -2.82 -40.96 11.26
N LYS A 166 -1.64 -41.25 10.69
CA LYS A 166 -1.45 -42.41 9.81
C LYS A 166 -1.79 -43.65 10.66
N LYS A 167 -2.84 -44.37 10.28
CA LYS A 167 -3.15 -45.71 10.83
C LYS A 167 -2.09 -46.71 10.37
#